data_AF-A0A9R0JNL5-F1
#
_entry.id   AF-A0A9R0JNL5-F1
#
_cell.length_a   1.000
_cell.length_b   1.000
_cell.length_c   1.000
_cell.angle_alpha   90.00
_cell.angle_beta   90.00
_cell.angle_gamma   90.00
#
_symmetry.space_group_name_H-M   'P 1'
#
loop_
_entity.id
_entity.type
_entity.pdbx_description
1 polymer ?
#
loop_
_entity_poly.entity_id
_entity_poly.type
_entity_poly.pdbx_seq_one_letter_code
_entity_poly.pdbx_strand_id
1 'polypeptide(L)'
;MVPANKRHLIRSHRHISKEQLAFLTTFTCSGTKLADVLRAMRKEVGGEANLGFTVPDAYDAVLAEKKKKLDGCDSNQLIRWFTMRQAKEHDFYYDFQLNEENQLINFFWRDGRMRSDYEAFGDLLIHDTTYRTNKYDMICGPFVGMNLHTQNIMFGVGFILNEKA
;
A
#
# COMPACT_ATOMS: atom_id res chain seq x y z
N MET A 1 -38.99 7.19 -13.83
CA MET A 1 -38.18 7.95 -12.86
C MET A 1 -38.06 7.13 -11.58
N VAL A 2 -36.86 6.90 -11.06
CA VAL A 2 -36.65 6.04 -9.88
C VAL A 2 -36.98 6.84 -8.61
N PRO A 3 -37.83 6.32 -7.70
CA PRO A 3 -38.15 6.96 -6.42
C PRO A 3 -36.88 7.30 -5.63
N ALA A 4 -36.83 8.50 -5.04
CA ALA A 4 -35.64 8.99 -4.34
C ALA A 4 -35.15 8.00 -3.27
N ASN A 5 -36.08 7.36 -2.56
CA ASN A 5 -35.79 6.38 -1.52
C ASN A 5 -35.22 5.04 -2.03
N LYS A 6 -35.23 4.77 -3.35
CA LYS A 6 -34.69 3.55 -3.97
C LYS A 6 -33.46 3.80 -4.83
N ARG A 7 -33.00 5.05 -4.96
CA ARG A 7 -31.83 5.40 -5.79
C ARG A 7 -30.54 4.72 -5.32
N HIS A 8 -30.36 4.60 -4.01
CA HIS A 8 -29.22 3.90 -3.40
C HIS A 8 -29.15 2.41 -3.74
N LEU A 9 -30.16 1.81 -4.37
CA LEU A 9 -30.11 0.41 -4.83
C LEU A 9 -29.53 0.29 -6.26
N ILE A 10 -29.45 1.40 -7.00
CA ILE A 10 -28.94 1.41 -8.37
C ILE A 10 -27.44 1.63 -8.35
N ARG A 11 -26.67 0.71 -8.92
CA ARG A 11 -25.19 0.77 -8.94
C ARG A 11 -24.62 2.11 -9.41
N SER A 12 -25.16 2.71 -10.47
CA SER A 12 -24.68 4.00 -10.99
C SER A 12 -25.00 5.20 -10.08
N HIS A 13 -25.90 5.03 -9.11
CA HIS A 13 -26.28 6.06 -8.14
C HIS A 13 -25.73 5.78 -6.74
N ARG A 14 -24.93 4.71 -6.58
CA ARG A 14 -24.22 4.39 -5.34
C ARG A 14 -22.86 5.06 -5.35
N HIS A 15 -22.60 5.90 -4.35
CA HIS A 15 -21.33 6.60 -4.21
C HIS A 15 -21.01 6.83 -2.74
N ILE A 16 -19.79 6.49 -2.34
CA ILE A 16 -19.25 6.81 -1.02
C ILE A 16 -18.37 8.05 -1.18
N SER A 17 -18.73 9.13 -0.50
CA SER A 17 -17.92 10.36 -0.53
C SER A 17 -16.58 10.16 0.19
N LYS A 18 -15.58 11.00 -0.13
CA LYS A 18 -14.26 10.92 0.53
C LYS A 18 -14.38 11.13 2.04
N GLU A 19 -15.28 12.02 2.45
CA GLU A 19 -15.55 12.33 3.86
C GLU A 19 -16.21 11.14 4.56
N GLN A 20 -17.18 10.49 3.91
CA GLN A 20 -17.81 9.26 4.43
C GLN A 20 -16.80 8.13 4.57
N LEU A 21 -15.91 7.95 3.59
CA LEU A 21 -14.84 6.95 3.65
C LEU A 21 -13.83 7.25 4.77
N ALA A 22 -13.40 8.51 4.91
CA ALA A 22 -12.50 8.94 5.97
C ALA A 22 -13.12 8.71 7.36
N PHE A 23 -14.41 9.00 7.52
CA PHE A 23 -15.15 8.73 8.75
C PHE A 23 -15.19 7.22 9.06
N LEU A 24 -15.61 6.38 8.10
CA LEU A 24 -15.69 4.93 8.28
C LEU A 24 -14.33 4.33 8.65
N THR A 25 -13.27 4.74 7.94
CA THR A 25 -11.91 4.23 8.16
C THR A 25 -11.38 4.64 9.53
N THR A 26 -11.52 5.91 9.93
CA THR A 26 -11.07 6.43 11.23
C THR A 26 -11.66 5.66 12.41
N PHE A 27 -12.98 5.43 12.41
CA PHE A 27 -13.62 4.66 13.48
C PHE A 27 -13.25 3.18 13.46
N THR A 28 -13.04 2.59 12.28
CA THR A 28 -12.57 1.19 12.22
C THR A 28 -11.12 1.03 12.65
N CYS A 29 -10.27 2.05 12.44
CA CYS A 29 -8.90 2.09 12.94
C CYS A 29 -8.86 2.26 14.47
N SER A 30 -9.83 2.96 15.08
CA SER A 30 -9.95 3.07 16.54
C SER A 30 -10.53 1.81 17.22
N GLY A 31 -10.72 0.71 16.47
CA GLY A 31 -11.20 -0.56 17.00
C GLY A 31 -12.72 -0.73 17.00
N THR A 32 -13.47 0.24 16.46
CA THR A 32 -14.93 0.12 16.35
C THR A 32 -15.30 -0.81 15.20
N LYS A 33 -16.27 -1.71 15.41
CA LYS A 33 -16.75 -2.58 14.33
C LYS A 33 -17.47 -1.75 13.28
N LEU A 34 -17.20 -2.00 12.00
CA LEU A 34 -17.80 -1.28 10.88
C LEU A 34 -19.35 -1.29 10.93
N ALA A 35 -19.94 -2.39 11.39
CA ALA A 35 -21.39 -2.50 11.58
C ALA A 35 -21.95 -1.46 12.56
N ASP A 36 -21.22 -1.14 13.65
CA ASP A 36 -21.66 -0.17 14.63
C ASP A 36 -21.57 1.26 14.08
N VAL A 37 -20.54 1.56 13.28
CA VAL A 37 -20.38 2.85 12.60
C VAL A 37 -21.48 3.06 11.57
N LEU A 38 -21.78 2.04 10.76
CA LEU A 38 -22.87 2.08 9.79
C LEU A 38 -24.24 2.26 10.45
N ARG A 39 -24.46 1.64 11.62
CA ARG A 39 -25.68 1.84 12.41
C ARG A 39 -25.80 3.29 12.89
N ALA A 40 -24.70 3.91 13.32
CA ALA A 40 -24.68 5.32 13.71
C ALA A 40 -24.98 6.24 12.53
N MET A 41 -24.27 6.08 11.40
CA MET A 41 -24.51 6.88 10.20
C MET A 41 -25.96 6.74 9.70
N ARG A 42 -26.51 5.52 9.67
CA ARG A 42 -27.91 5.27 9.30
C ARG A 42 -28.89 6.06 10.16
N LYS A 43 -28.60 6.20 11.47
CA LYS A 43 -29.44 6.95 12.40
C LYS A 43 -29.34 8.45 12.14
N GLU A 44 -28.14 8.97 11.90
CA GLU A 44 -27.90 10.38 11.61
C GLU A 44 -28.57 10.84 10.32
N VAL A 45 -28.46 10.06 9.25
CA VAL A 45 -29.06 10.43 7.94
C VAL A 45 -30.56 10.09 7.85
N GLY A 46 -31.17 9.54 8.91
CA GLY A 46 -32.59 9.22 8.95
C GLY A 46 -33.00 8.00 8.11
N GLY A 47 -32.07 7.08 7.85
CA GLY A 47 -32.35 5.80 7.19
C GLY A 47 -31.40 5.45 6.04
N GLU A 48 -31.43 4.18 5.65
CA GLU A 48 -30.52 3.60 4.65
C GLU A 48 -30.67 4.24 3.26
N ALA A 49 -31.88 4.69 2.93
CA ALA A 49 -32.17 5.38 1.69
C ALA A 49 -31.39 6.69 1.49
N ASN A 50 -30.95 7.31 2.59
CA ASN A 50 -30.27 8.60 2.60
C ASN A 50 -28.74 8.46 2.73
N LEU A 51 -28.21 7.24 2.91
CA LEU A 51 -26.76 7.00 2.98
C LEU A 51 -26.08 7.20 1.61
N GLY A 52 -26.79 6.89 0.53
CA GLY A 52 -26.25 6.98 -0.84
C GLY A 52 -25.40 5.78 -1.27
N PHE A 53 -25.24 4.76 -0.43
CA PHE A 53 -24.53 3.51 -0.71
C PHE A 53 -25.13 2.36 0.11
N THR A 54 -24.76 1.12 -0.22
CA THR A 54 -25.22 -0.08 0.51
C THR A 54 -24.16 -0.56 1.50
N VAL A 55 -24.58 -1.36 2.50
CA VAL A 55 -23.66 -1.95 3.48
C VAL A 55 -22.47 -2.67 2.81
N PRO A 56 -22.65 -3.54 1.79
CA PRO A 56 -21.53 -4.14 1.08
C PRO A 56 -20.54 -3.13 0.50
N ASP A 57 -21.01 -2.02 -0.08
CA ASP A 57 -20.13 -0.99 -0.64
C ASP A 57 -19.23 -0.38 0.44
N ALA A 58 -19.73 -0.19 1.65
CA ALA A 58 -18.93 0.32 2.76
C ALA A 58 -17.86 -0.68 3.22
N TYR A 59 -18.20 -1.97 3.28
CA TYR A 59 -17.22 -3.01 3.58
C TYR A 59 -16.14 -3.08 2.51
N ASP A 60 -16.52 -3.06 1.23
CA ASP A 60 -15.57 -3.09 0.11
C ASP A 60 -14.69 -1.84 0.08
N ALA A 61 -15.25 -0.66 0.33
CA ALA A 61 -14.51 0.59 0.36
C ALA A 61 -13.52 0.66 1.52
N VAL A 62 -13.94 0.28 2.74
CA VAL A 62 -13.03 0.21 3.90
C VAL A 62 -11.94 -0.84 3.69
N LEU A 63 -12.28 -1.99 3.10
CA LEU A 63 -11.30 -3.03 2.78
C LEU A 63 -10.30 -2.55 1.70
N ALA A 64 -10.78 -1.85 0.67
CA ALA A 64 -9.93 -1.25 -0.35
C ALA A 64 -9.00 -0.20 0.24
N GLU A 65 -9.49 0.64 1.15
CA GLU A 65 -8.68 1.64 1.84
C GLU A 65 -7.63 1.01 2.76
N LYS A 66 -8.01 -0.04 3.49
CA LYS A 66 -7.06 -0.84 4.29
C LYS A 66 -6.00 -1.55 3.45
N LYS A 67 -6.31 -1.93 2.20
CA LYS A 67 -5.33 -2.55 1.29
C LYS A 67 -4.32 -1.54 0.75
N LYS A 68 -4.72 -0.27 0.57
CA LYS A 68 -3.83 0.81 0.09
C LYS A 68 -2.83 1.23 1.15
N LYS A 69 -3.20 1.15 2.44
CA LYS A 69 -2.27 1.40 3.52
C LYS A 69 -1.44 0.14 3.73
N LEU A 70 -0.10 0.26 3.63
CA LEU A 70 0.78 -0.72 4.27
C LEU A 70 0.33 -0.80 5.72
N ASP A 71 -0.22 -1.94 6.12
CA ASP A 71 -0.61 -2.15 7.50
C ASP A 71 0.65 -1.91 8.32
N GLY A 72 0.58 -1.03 9.33
CA GLY A 72 1.72 -0.76 10.20
C GLY A 72 2.28 -2.06 10.80
N CYS A 73 1.46 -3.10 10.91
CA CYS A 73 1.91 -4.43 11.29
C CYS A 73 2.86 -5.09 10.27
N ASP A 74 2.55 -5.00 8.98
CA ASP A 74 3.34 -5.61 7.89
C ASP A 74 4.67 -4.87 7.69
N SER A 75 4.65 -3.53 7.69
CA SER A 75 5.86 -2.71 7.56
C SER A 75 6.79 -2.86 8.76
N ASN A 76 6.26 -2.92 9.98
CA ASN A 76 7.06 -3.15 11.19
C ASN A 76 7.68 -4.55 11.22
N GLN A 77 6.98 -5.58 10.76
CA GLN A 77 7.55 -6.92 10.63
C GLN A 77 8.68 -6.96 9.60
N LEU A 78 8.50 -6.29 8.46
CA LEU A 78 9.52 -6.14 7.43
C LEU A 78 10.77 -5.46 8.02
N ILE A 79 10.61 -4.27 8.61
CA ILE A 79 11.73 -3.52 9.20
C ILE A 79 12.46 -4.38 10.24
N ARG A 80 11.73 -5.03 11.17
CA ARG A 80 12.34 -5.91 12.18
C ARG A 80 13.15 -7.05 11.56
N TRP A 81 12.64 -7.68 10.50
CA TRP A 81 13.35 -8.76 9.83
C TRP A 81 14.64 -8.26 9.17
N PHE A 82 14.58 -7.10 8.50
CA PHE A 82 15.74 -6.47 7.86
C PHE A 82 16.77 -5.99 8.89
N THR A 83 16.35 -5.45 10.04
CA THR A 83 17.24 -5.12 11.17
C THR A 83 17.98 -6.36 11.67
N MET A 84 17.27 -7.49 11.82
CA MET A 84 17.89 -8.75 12.24
C MET A 84 18.86 -9.30 11.19
N ARG A 85 18.57 -9.13 9.89
CA ARG A 85 19.51 -9.51 8.82
C ARG A 85 20.76 -8.63 8.84
N GLN A 86 20.62 -7.31 8.93
CA GLN A 86 21.77 -6.41 8.99
C GLN A 86 22.68 -6.70 10.19
N ALA A 87 22.12 -7.11 11.32
CA ALA A 87 22.91 -7.54 12.48
C ALA A 87 23.68 -8.85 12.27
N LYS A 88 23.25 -9.71 11.33
CA LYS A 88 23.87 -11.02 11.03
C LYS A 88 24.79 -10.99 9.82
N GLU A 89 24.46 -10.17 8.82
CA GLU A 89 25.12 -10.09 7.52
C GLU A 89 25.77 -8.71 7.38
N HIS A 90 27.10 -8.63 7.50
CA HIS A 90 27.84 -7.36 7.47
C HIS A 90 27.64 -6.55 6.18
N ASP A 91 27.52 -7.23 5.03
CA ASP A 91 27.36 -6.57 3.73
C ASP A 91 25.90 -6.32 3.34
N PHE A 92 24.96 -6.68 4.20
CA PHE A 92 23.56 -6.38 4.01
C PHE A 92 23.28 -4.92 4.35
N TYR A 93 22.53 -4.25 3.48
CA TYR A 93 22.15 -2.86 3.67
C TYR A 93 20.68 -2.67 3.31
N TYR A 94 19.98 -1.89 4.12
CA TYR A 94 18.62 -1.47 3.83
C TYR A 94 18.40 -0.07 4.39
N ASP A 95 17.47 0.65 3.78
CA ASP A 95 17.01 1.95 4.23
C ASP A 95 15.53 2.13 3.91
N PHE A 96 14.86 2.99 4.66
CA PHE A 96 13.43 3.21 4.50
C PHE A 96 13.00 4.59 4.93
N GLN A 97 11.87 5.03 4.38
CA GLN A 97 11.24 6.28 4.72
C GLN A 97 9.79 6.04 5.13
N LEU A 98 9.38 6.69 6.22
CA LEU A 98 8.00 6.73 6.68
C LEU A 98 7.39 8.11 6.39
N ASN A 99 6.08 8.17 6.18
CA ASN A 99 5.34 9.44 6.18
C ASN A 99 4.92 9.85 7.61
N GLU A 100 4.24 11.00 7.71
CA GLU A 100 3.69 11.52 8.98
C GLU A 100 2.69 10.58 9.65
N GLU A 101 2.06 9.68 8.88
CA GLU A 101 1.15 8.64 9.39
C GLU A 101 1.86 7.32 9.75
N ASN A 102 3.20 7.31 9.84
CA ASN A 102 4.04 6.12 10.07
C ASN A 102 3.85 4.98 9.04
N GLN A 103 3.43 5.31 7.82
CA GLN A 103 3.34 4.36 6.71
C GLN A 103 4.64 4.36 5.92
N LEU A 104 5.08 3.16 5.52
CA LEU A 104 6.27 2.98 4.69
C LEU A 104 6.01 3.51 3.27
N ILE A 105 6.76 4.55 2.88
CA ILE A 105 6.62 5.20 1.57
C ILE A 105 7.74 4.84 0.61
N ASN A 106 8.96 4.71 1.12
CA ASN A 106 10.13 4.29 0.35
C ASN A 106 10.84 3.18 1.12
N PHE A 107 11.33 2.18 0.41
CA PHE A 107 12.08 1.08 0.99
C PHE A 107 13.14 0.62 0.00
N PHE A 108 14.38 0.51 0.43
CA PHE A 108 15.45 -0.02 -0.39
C PHE A 108 16.22 -1.07 0.38
N TRP A 109 16.69 -2.10 -0.33
CA TRP A 109 17.63 -3.04 0.23
C TRP A 109 18.56 -3.64 -0.82
N ARG A 110 19.70 -4.13 -0.32
CA ARG A 110 20.66 -4.97 -1.05
C ARG A 110 21.30 -5.95 -0.08
N ASP A 111 21.58 -7.16 -0.56
CA ASP A 111 22.39 -8.12 0.20
C ASP A 111 23.87 -8.06 -0.20
N GLY A 112 24.69 -8.86 0.48
CA GLY A 112 26.14 -8.89 0.22
C GLY A 112 26.49 -9.39 -1.19
N ARG A 113 25.68 -10.29 -1.76
CA ARG A 113 25.90 -10.79 -3.12
C ARG A 113 25.61 -9.70 -4.14
N MET A 114 24.49 -9.00 -3.99
CA MET A 114 24.13 -7.86 -4.84
C MET A 114 25.20 -6.77 -4.83
N ARG A 115 25.83 -6.53 -3.66
CA ARG A 115 26.98 -5.63 -3.54
C ARG A 115 28.18 -6.13 -4.34
N SER A 116 28.60 -7.39 -4.15
CA SER A 116 29.74 -7.96 -4.87
C SER A 116 29.52 -8.00 -6.38
N ASP A 117 28.29 -8.31 -6.80
CA ASP A 117 27.90 -8.31 -8.20
C ASP A 117 27.97 -6.88 -8.79
N TYR A 118 27.57 -5.86 -8.03
CA TYR A 118 27.74 -4.46 -8.45
C TYR A 118 29.21 -4.03 -8.51
N GLU A 119 30.05 -4.49 -7.58
CA GLU A 119 31.50 -4.21 -7.62
C GLU A 119 32.17 -4.84 -8.85
N ALA A 120 31.67 -5.97 -9.35
CA ALA A 120 32.21 -6.67 -10.51
C ALA A 120 31.61 -6.23 -11.86
N PHE A 121 30.32 -5.89 -11.91
CA PHE A 121 29.54 -5.67 -13.15
C PHE A 121 28.73 -4.37 -13.14
N GLY A 122 29.06 -3.43 -12.24
CA GLY A 122 28.36 -2.15 -12.08
C GLY A 122 28.66 -1.11 -13.16
N ASP A 123 29.40 -1.48 -14.21
CA ASP A 123 29.66 -0.66 -15.40
C ASP A 123 28.40 -0.43 -16.23
N LEU A 124 27.44 -1.35 -16.17
CA LEU A 124 26.11 -1.22 -16.76
C LEU A 124 25.02 -1.38 -15.71
N LEU A 125 24.31 -0.29 -15.43
CA LEU A 125 23.11 -0.27 -14.59
C LEU A 125 21.88 0.05 -15.45
N ILE A 126 20.95 -0.89 -15.49
CA ILE A 126 19.62 -0.74 -16.07
C ILE A 126 18.64 -0.59 -14.90
N HIS A 127 17.96 0.54 -14.87
CA HIS A 127 16.84 0.78 -13.96
C HIS A 127 15.55 0.71 -14.75
N ASP A 128 14.72 -0.27 -14.42
CA ASP A 128 13.40 -0.44 -15.03
C ASP A 128 12.33 -0.23 -13.95
N THR A 129 11.61 0.89 -13.98
CA THR A 129 10.49 1.16 -13.06
C THR A 129 9.16 0.58 -13.55
N THR A 130 9.15 -0.23 -14.60
CA THR A 130 7.89 -0.66 -15.24
C THR A 130 7.14 -1.77 -14.49
N TYR A 131 7.72 -2.40 -13.46
CA TYR A 131 6.99 -3.33 -12.59
C TYR A 131 6.10 -2.58 -11.58
N ARG A 132 4.96 -2.11 -12.07
CA ARG A 132 3.87 -1.65 -11.20
C ARG A 132 3.15 -2.82 -10.53
N THR A 133 2.70 -2.54 -9.31
CA THR A 133 1.71 -3.26 -8.50
C THR A 133 2.19 -4.48 -7.69
N ASN A 134 2.82 -4.20 -6.52
CA ASN A 134 2.57 -5.06 -5.37
C ASN A 134 1.15 -4.79 -4.80
N LYS A 135 0.67 -5.61 -3.84
CA LYS A 135 -0.66 -5.46 -3.20
C LYS A 135 -0.91 -4.06 -2.60
N TYR A 136 0.15 -3.30 -2.33
CA TYR A 136 0.16 -2.00 -1.68
C TYR A 136 0.35 -0.83 -2.66
N ASP A 137 0.21 -1.06 -3.96
CA ASP A 137 0.32 -0.05 -5.02
C ASP A 137 1.68 0.67 -5.06
N MET A 138 2.73 0.04 -4.51
CA MET A 138 4.10 0.55 -4.63
C MET A 138 4.72 0.14 -5.96
N ILE A 139 5.54 1.03 -6.50
CA ILE A 139 6.38 0.81 -7.67
C ILE A 139 7.61 0.03 -7.23
N CYS A 140 7.85 -1.12 -7.85
CA CYS A 140 9.09 -1.88 -7.65
C CYS A 140 10.12 -1.42 -8.69
N GLY A 141 11.21 -0.82 -8.21
CA GLY A 141 12.36 -0.42 -9.02
C GLY A 141 13.55 -1.33 -8.72
N PRO A 142 13.69 -2.47 -9.41
CA PRO A 142 14.90 -3.27 -9.33
C PRO A 142 16.08 -2.52 -9.97
N PHE A 143 17.26 -2.67 -9.37
CA PHE A 143 18.53 -2.22 -9.93
C PHE A 143 19.21 -3.44 -10.54
N VAL A 144 19.35 -3.48 -11.87
CA VAL A 144 19.80 -4.67 -12.59
C VAL A 144 20.94 -4.31 -13.53
N GLY A 145 21.98 -5.15 -13.61
CA GLY A 145 23.00 -5.09 -14.64
C GLY A 145 23.06 -6.39 -15.44
N MET A 146 24.14 -6.57 -16.20
CA MET A 146 24.42 -7.82 -16.92
C MET A 146 25.82 -8.32 -16.62
N ASN A 147 25.98 -9.63 -16.44
CA ASN A 147 27.31 -10.23 -16.40
C ASN A 147 27.88 -10.43 -17.81
N LEU A 148 29.14 -10.89 -17.86
CA LEU A 148 29.86 -11.25 -19.10
C LEU A 148 29.18 -12.36 -19.93
N HIS A 149 28.21 -13.07 -19.36
CA HIS A 149 27.40 -14.08 -20.04
C HIS A 149 26.04 -13.54 -20.50
N THR A 150 25.85 -12.22 -20.50
CA THR A 150 24.58 -11.56 -20.87
C THR A 150 23.39 -11.97 -19.99
N GLN A 151 23.66 -12.41 -18.76
CA GLN A 151 22.63 -12.74 -17.78
C GLN A 151 22.37 -11.54 -16.87
N ASN A 152 21.10 -11.30 -16.58
CA ASN A 152 20.69 -10.23 -15.66
C ASN A 152 21.19 -10.52 -14.24
N ILE A 153 21.80 -9.52 -13.60
CA ILE A 153 22.18 -9.57 -12.19
C ILE A 153 21.51 -8.43 -11.45
N MET A 154 20.98 -8.71 -10.25
CA MET A 154 20.37 -7.71 -9.39
C MET A 154 21.41 -7.09 -8.45
N PHE A 155 21.41 -5.76 -8.35
CA PHE A 155 22.27 -4.97 -7.46
C PHE A 155 21.53 -4.38 -6.26
N GLY A 156 20.20 -4.44 -6.28
CA GLY A 156 19.32 -3.99 -5.20
C GLY A 156 17.88 -3.88 -5.66
N VAL A 157 16.98 -3.62 -4.72
CA VAL A 157 15.56 -3.41 -5.01
C VAL A 157 15.04 -2.24 -4.18
N GLY A 158 14.43 -1.28 -4.87
CA GLY A 158 13.65 -0.20 -4.27
C GLY A 158 12.15 -0.41 -4.43
N PHE A 159 11.37 -0.08 -3.41
CA PHE A 159 9.93 0.12 -3.49
C PHE A 159 9.63 1.58 -3.18
N ILE A 160 8.84 2.23 -4.04
CA ILE A 160 8.53 3.67 -3.97
C ILE A 160 7.02 3.84 -4.11
N LEU A 161 6.39 4.62 -3.23
CA LEU A 161 4.94 4.88 -3.28
C LEU A 161 4.53 5.82 -4.42
N ASN A 162 5.39 6.78 -4.80
CA ASN A 162 5.12 7.73 -5.87
C ASN A 162 6.42 8.20 -6.55
N GLU A 163 6.44 8.26 -7.88
CA GLU A 163 7.60 8.70 -8.71
C GLU A 163 7.92 10.20 -8.62
N LYS A 164 7.21 10.98 -7.79
CA LYS A 164 7.43 12.42 -7.70
C LYS A 164 8.60 12.74 -6.76
N ALA A 165 9.74 13.03 -7.38
CA ALA A 165 10.89 13.73 -6.82
C ALA A 165 10.55 15.19 -6.48
#